data_AF-A0A6P0XKW1-F1
#
_entry.id   AF-A0A6P0XKW1-F1
#
_cell.length_a   1.000
_cell.length_b   1.000
_cell.length_c   1.000
_cell.angle_alpha   90.00
_cell.angle_beta   90.00
_cell.angle_gamma   90.00
#
_symmetry.space_group_name_H-M   'P 1'
#
loop_
_entity.id
_entity.type
_entity.pdbx_description
1 polymer ?
#
loop_
_entity_poly.entity_id
_entity_poly.type
_entity_poly.pdbx_seq_one_letter_code
_entity_poly.pdbx_strand_id
1 'polypeptide(L)' 'MKNKIIFVSIETLIDRAAAGNLVSFPADTIPPLAARPDKGDLIFLMKGRS' A
#
# COMPACT_ATOMS: atom_id res chain seq x y z
N MET A 1 -12.02 -5.69 -15.74
CA MET A 1 -12.23 -5.08 -14.40
C MET A 1 -11.41 -3.78 -14.37
N LYS A 2 -12.04 -2.60 -14.40
CA LYS A 2 -11.30 -1.33 -14.41
C LYS A 2 -10.89 -1.01 -12.96
N ASN A 3 -9.60 -1.01 -12.66
CA ASN A 3 -9.10 -0.56 -11.36
C ASN A 3 -9.40 0.93 -11.20
N LYS A 4 -10.32 1.25 -10.29
CA LYS A 4 -10.62 2.63 -9.87
C LYS A 4 -9.49 3.08 -8.95
N ILE A 5 -8.68 4.04 -9.38
CA ILE A 5 -7.69 4.70 -8.53
C ILE A 5 -8.48 5.62 -7.59
N ILE A 6 -8.59 5.24 -6.32
CA ILE A 6 -9.21 6.05 -5.27
C ILE A 6 -8.10 6.85 -4.60
N PHE A 7 -8.15 8.18 -4.67
CA PHE A 7 -7.31 9.03 -3.83
C PHE A 7 -7.75 8.88 -2.38
N VAL A 8 -6.89 8.30 -1.55
CA VAL A 8 -7.11 8.16 -0.10
C VAL A 8 -6.46 9.33 0.62
N SER A 9 -7.10 9.86 1.68
CA SER A 9 -6.47 10.86 2.54
C SER A 9 -5.23 10.27 3.21
N ILE A 10 -4.27 11.11 3.59
CA ILE A 10 -3.07 10.66 4.31
C ILE A 10 -3.42 9.94 5.62
N GLU A 11 -4.48 10.39 6.30
CA GLU A 11 -5.03 9.77 7.52
C GLU A 11 -5.51 8.34 7.23
N THR A 12 -6.29 8.16 6.15
CA THR A 12 -6.77 6.83 5.74
C THR A 12 -5.59 5.90 5.43
N LEU A 13 -4.54 6.44 4.79
CA LEU A 13 -3.31 5.71 4.49
C LEU A 13 -2.63 5.20 5.76
N ILE A 14 -2.46 6.09 6.74
CA ILE A 14 -1.83 5.79 8.02
C ILE A 14 -2.67 4.78 8.79
N ASP A 15 -3.98 4.99 8.93
CA ASP A 15 -4.88 4.11 9.69
C ASP A 15 -4.87 2.69 9.12
N ARG A 16 -4.90 2.56 7.79
CA ARG A 16 -4.91 1.26 7.12
C ARG A 16 -3.58 0.54 7.25
N ALA A 17 -2.46 1.26 7.11
CA ALA A 17 -1.13 0.70 7.32
C ALA A 17 -0.92 0.28 8.78
N ALA A 18 -1.33 1.12 9.75
CA ALA A 18 -1.24 0.84 11.18
C ALA A 18 -2.12 -0.34 11.62
N ALA A 19 -3.30 -0.50 11.01
CA ALA A 19 -4.14 -1.70 11.14
C ALA A 19 -3.52 -2.97 10.51
N GLY A 20 -2.37 -2.83 9.84
CA GLY A 20 -1.61 -3.94 9.28
C GLY A 20 -2.11 -4.40 7.93
N ASN A 21 -2.76 -3.52 7.16
CA ASN A 21 -3.09 -3.74 5.76
C ASN A 21 -1.91 -3.33 4.87
N LEU A 22 -1.81 -3.96 3.70
CA LEU A 22 -0.97 -3.49 2.60
C LEU A 22 -1.72 -2.40 1.83
N VAL A 23 -1.12 -1.22 1.68
CA VAL A 23 -1.74 -0.06 1.02
C VAL A 23 -0.87 0.45 -0.12
N SER A 24 -1.50 1.10 -1.10
CA SER A 24 -0.82 1.84 -2.16
C SER A 24 -1.29 3.29 -2.15
N PHE A 25 -0.42 4.21 -2.57
CA PHE A 25 -0.68 5.64 -2.53
C PHE A 25 -0.23 6.36 -3.81
N PRO A 26 -0.83 7.51 -4.14
CA PRO A 26 -0.46 8.28 -5.33
C PRO A 26 1.01 8.71 -5.30
N ALA A 27 1.66 8.62 -6.45
CA ALA A 27 2.99 9.16 -6.72
C ALA A 27 3.04 9.63 -8.17
N ASP A 28 3.97 10.51 -8.52
CA ASP A 28 4.14 11.02 -9.90
C ASP A 28 4.52 9.92 -10.91
N THR A 29 4.89 8.73 -10.41
CA THR A 29 5.28 7.57 -11.21
C THR A 29 4.43 6.35 -10.84
N ILE A 30 5.03 5.19 -10.60
CA ILE A 30 4.31 3.97 -10.22
C ILE A 30 3.92 4.09 -8.74
N PRO A 31 2.64 3.91 -8.39
CA PRO A 31 2.19 3.91 -7.00
C PRO A 31 3.00 2.92 -6.15
N PRO A 32 3.72 3.39 -5.12
CA PRO A 32 4.44 2.52 -4.20
C PRO A 32 3.48 1.73 -3.31
N LEU A 33 4.03 0.73 -2.62
CA LEU A 33 3.36 -0.04 -1.59
C LEU A 33 3.89 0.39 -0.21
N ALA A 34 3.02 0.42 0.78
CA ALA A 34 3.38 0.61 2.18
C ALA A 34 2.68 -0.44 3.06
N ALA A 35 3.37 -0.86 4.11
CA ALA A 35 2.88 -1.78 5.13
C ALA A 35 3.45 -1.36 6.49
N ARG A 36 2.87 -1.85 7.58
CA ARG A 36 3.44 -1.70 8.92
C ARG A 36 4.84 -2.36 8.97
N PRO A 37 5.83 -1.81 9.71
CA PRO A 37 7.20 -2.34 9.69
C PRO A 37 7.31 -3.84 10.03
N ASP A 38 6.51 -4.34 10.97
CA ASP A 38 6.42 -5.76 11.36
C ASP A 38 5.70 -6.65 10.34
N LYS A 39 5.15 -6.08 9.27
CA LYS A 39 4.49 -6.79 8.17
C LYS A 39 5.14 -6.51 6.81
N GLY A 40 6.42 -6.14 6.80
CA GLY A 40 7.17 -5.82 5.58
C GLY A 40 7.15 -6.93 4.52
N ASP A 41 7.06 -8.19 4.95
CA ASP A 41 6.98 -9.38 4.08
C ASP A 41 5.80 -9.34 3.09
N LEU A 42 4.71 -8.65 3.45
CA LEU A 42 3.56 -8.47 2.56
C LEU A 42 3.93 -7.73 1.26
N ILE A 43 4.89 -6.81 1.32
CA ILE A 43 5.38 -6.07 0.15
C ILE A 43 6.17 -7.01 -0.78
N PHE A 44 7.00 -7.88 -0.22
CA PHE A 44 7.79 -8.85 -0.98
C PHE A 44 6.89 -9.87 -1.69
N LEU A 45 5.96 -10.47 -0.94
CA LEU A 45 4.94 -11.40 -1.45
C LEU A 45 4.15 -10.76 -2.60
N MET A 46 3.66 -9.52 -2.42
CA MET A 46 2.86 -8.83 -3.43
C MET A 46 3.68 -8.45 -4.67
N LYS A 47 4.95 -8.05 -4.50
CA LYS A 47 5.84 -7.72 -5.63
C LYS A 47 6.33 -8.96 -6.39
N GLY A 48 5.98 -10.16 -5.93
CA GLY A 48 6.46 -11.41 -6.52
C GLY A 48 7.98 -11.55 -6.46
N ARG A 49 8.61 -10.93 -5.46
CA ARG A 49 10.05 -11.01 -5.23
C ARG A 49 10.26 -12.04 -4.13
N SER A 50 10.66 -13.25 -4.54
CA SER A 50 11.17 -14.32 -3.67
C SER A 50 12.54 -13.98 -3.13
#